data_AF-A0A2U3EEN6-F1
#
_entry.id   AF-A0A2U3EEN6-F1
#
_cell.length_a   1.000
_cell.length_b   1.000
_cell.length_c   1.000
_cell.angle_alpha   90.00
_cell.angle_beta   90.00
_cell.angle_gamma   90.00
#
_symmetry.space_group_name_H-M   'P 1'
#
loop_
_entity.id
_entity.type
_entity.pdbx_description
1 polymer ?
#
loop_
_entity_poly.entity_id
_entity_poly.type
_entity_poly.pdbx_seq_one_letter_code
_entity_poly.pdbx_strand_id
1 'polypeptide(L)'
;MRNIFANNVKFGQSPTRYSRVKSEDPLDPEMPDTLRRGSVRRSREAWKSPLLVLAYAVLTSTITCLVMWTFPPNCQRGAGGEGPLLKTPVPEFPKEIRMFELNTMYADPPTPENNQAWNDLLPFGRGYVFVENAAEYGLEPGIETEYGEIYSVALYHQMHCLGLVRRNFWRLIDGILNNRPGVVDEARAEVQDSHTGHCFDYFRQSFECSADMTLEWPRTEKDGRRYQVDGGNIPHVCASKKALKDYMDFAHFNNSHNNDIAA
;
A
#
# COMPACT_ATOMS: atom_id res chain seq x y z
N MET A 1 -20.05 -5.04 56.51
CA MET A 1 -21.14 -4.04 56.38
C MET A 1 -21.05 -3.39 55.01
N ARG A 2 -22.16 -3.43 54.26
CA ARG A 2 -22.51 -2.70 53.02
C ARG A 2 -21.74 -3.03 51.73
N ASN A 3 -22.29 -4.04 51.06
CA ASN A 3 -22.34 -4.21 49.61
C ASN A 3 -23.07 -3.03 48.94
N ILE A 4 -22.52 -2.49 47.85
CA ILE A 4 -23.29 -1.82 46.78
C ILE A 4 -22.63 -2.15 45.43
N PHE A 5 -23.07 -3.25 44.82
CA PHE A 5 -22.98 -3.49 43.37
C PHE A 5 -24.41 -3.73 42.89
N ALA A 6 -24.96 -2.82 42.09
CA ALA A 6 -26.15 -3.07 41.27
C ALA A 6 -26.30 -1.97 40.22
N ASN A 7 -25.75 -2.19 39.02
CA ASN A 7 -26.28 -1.60 37.80
C ASN A 7 -26.68 -2.75 36.88
N ASN A 8 -28.00 -2.98 36.82
CA ASN A 8 -28.64 -3.98 35.98
C ASN A 8 -28.68 -3.50 34.52
N VAL A 9 -27.82 -4.04 33.67
CA VAL A 9 -28.03 -4.00 32.22
C VAL A 9 -28.91 -5.19 31.86
N LYS A 10 -30.18 -4.92 31.52
CA LYS A 10 -31.09 -5.94 31.00
C LYS A 10 -30.66 -6.31 29.58
N PHE A 11 -30.02 -7.48 29.43
CA PHE A 11 -29.90 -8.12 28.12
C PHE A 11 -31.28 -8.65 27.70
N GLY A 12 -31.91 -7.95 26.76
CA GLY A 12 -33.09 -8.46 26.06
C GLY A 12 -32.67 -9.64 25.18
N GLN A 13 -32.98 -10.85 25.63
CA GLN A 13 -32.96 -12.03 24.77
C GLN A 13 -34.17 -11.96 23.84
N SER A 14 -33.92 -11.77 22.55
CA SER A 14 -34.83 -12.22 21.49
C SER A 14 -34.05 -13.16 20.59
N PRO A 15 -34.50 -14.40 20.37
CA PRO A 15 -33.84 -15.30 19.44
C PRO A 15 -34.25 -14.88 18.04
N THR A 16 -33.48 -14.00 17.40
CA THR A 16 -33.54 -13.88 15.94
C THR A 16 -33.02 -15.18 15.34
N ARG A 17 -33.97 -16.05 14.99
CA ARG A 17 -33.74 -17.26 14.22
C ARG A 17 -33.17 -16.84 12.86
N TYR A 18 -31.86 -16.95 12.68
CA TYR A 18 -31.26 -16.80 11.36
C TYR A 18 -31.75 -17.95 10.48
N SER A 19 -32.56 -17.63 9.48
CA SER A 19 -32.91 -18.56 8.41
C SER A 19 -31.77 -18.65 7.41
N ARG A 20 -31.45 -19.87 6.97
CA ARG A 20 -30.54 -20.12 5.85
C ARG A 20 -31.03 -19.34 4.61
N VAL A 21 -30.18 -18.49 4.04
CA VAL A 21 -30.43 -17.87 2.74
C VAL A 21 -30.59 -18.99 1.71
N LYS A 22 -31.74 -19.06 1.04
CA LYS A 22 -31.95 -19.99 -0.07
C LYS A 22 -31.02 -19.58 -1.21
N SER A 23 -30.24 -20.52 -1.73
CA SER A 23 -29.27 -20.31 -2.81
C SER A 23 -29.89 -20.30 -4.21
N GLU A 24 -31.17 -19.99 -4.32
CA GLU A 24 -31.90 -20.01 -5.59
C GLU A 24 -32.73 -18.74 -5.65
N ASP A 25 -32.34 -17.86 -6.57
CA ASP A 25 -33.17 -16.72 -6.96
C ASP A 25 -34.54 -17.24 -7.42
N PRO A 26 -35.66 -16.59 -7.06
CA PRO A 26 -36.95 -16.94 -7.62
C PRO A 26 -36.87 -16.77 -9.14
N LEU A 27 -37.08 -17.86 -9.88
CA LEU A 27 -37.37 -17.78 -11.31
C LEU A 27 -38.51 -16.78 -11.49
N ASP A 28 -38.26 -15.73 -12.28
CA ASP A 28 -39.27 -14.74 -12.63
C ASP A 28 -40.56 -15.44 -13.10
N PRO A 29 -41.75 -14.95 -12.71
CA PRO A 29 -43.01 -15.55 -13.15
C PRO A 29 -43.09 -15.57 -14.68
N GLU A 30 -43.40 -16.73 -15.24
CA GLU A 30 -43.63 -16.93 -16.66
C GLU A 30 -44.56 -15.84 -17.21
N MET A 31 -44.01 -15.10 -18.17
CA MET A 31 -44.71 -14.06 -18.92
C MET A 31 -45.92 -14.68 -19.65
N PRO A 32 -47.12 -14.07 -19.58
CA PRO A 32 -48.34 -14.64 -20.14
C PRO A 32 -48.23 -14.90 -21.65
N ASP A 33 -48.68 -16.10 -22.06
CA ASP A 33 -48.59 -16.70 -23.41
C ASP A 33 -49.42 -15.97 -24.50
N THR A 34 -49.90 -14.75 -24.21
CA THR A 34 -50.77 -13.96 -25.10
C THR A 34 -50.02 -12.96 -25.99
N LEU A 35 -48.70 -12.82 -25.85
CA LEU A 35 -47.87 -12.07 -26.82
C LEU A 35 -47.37 -12.95 -27.98
N ARG A 36 -47.71 -14.24 -28.01
CA ARG A 36 -47.22 -15.23 -28.99
C ARG A 36 -48.03 -15.28 -30.30
N ARG A 37 -48.59 -14.15 -30.76
CA ARG A 37 -49.08 -14.05 -32.14
C ARG A 37 -49.23 -12.62 -32.68
N GLY A 38 -48.19 -11.81 -32.55
CA GLY A 38 -47.98 -10.73 -33.51
C GLY A 38 -47.55 -11.35 -34.84
N SER A 39 -48.47 -11.53 -35.80
CA SER A 39 -48.05 -11.81 -37.17
C SER A 39 -47.29 -10.58 -37.66
N VAL A 40 -45.96 -10.66 -37.64
CA VAL A 40 -45.13 -9.67 -38.35
C VAL A 40 -45.46 -9.89 -39.82
N ARG A 41 -46.40 -9.09 -40.33
CA ARG A 41 -46.63 -8.92 -41.75
C ARG A 41 -45.32 -8.36 -42.28
N ARG A 42 -44.46 -9.25 -42.78
CA ARG A 42 -43.16 -8.91 -43.35
C ARG A 42 -43.44 -8.09 -44.60
N SER A 43 -43.57 -6.78 -44.40
CA SER A 43 -43.56 -5.79 -45.45
C SER A 43 -42.33 -6.07 -46.32
N ARG A 44 -42.55 -6.38 -47.60
CA ARG A 44 -41.51 -6.63 -48.61
C ARG A 44 -40.82 -5.33 -49.04
N GLU A 45 -40.47 -4.46 -48.08
CA GLU A 45 -39.86 -3.14 -48.35
C GLU A 45 -38.46 -3.00 -47.71
N ALA A 46 -37.79 -4.12 -47.44
CA ALA A 46 -36.49 -4.12 -46.74
C ALA A 46 -35.27 -4.30 -47.67
N TRP A 47 -35.45 -4.15 -48.99
CA TRP A 47 -34.36 -3.93 -49.95
C TRP A 47 -34.39 -2.47 -50.40
N LYS A 48 -34.23 -1.55 -49.45
CA LYS A 48 -33.74 -0.22 -49.82
C LYS A 48 -32.35 -0.44 -50.43
N SER A 49 -32.22 -0.03 -51.69
CA SER A 49 -31.10 -0.29 -52.60
C SER A 49 -29.77 -0.54 -51.89
N PRO A 50 -29.00 -1.61 -52.23
CA PRO A 50 -27.68 -1.84 -51.64
C PRO A 50 -26.76 -0.62 -51.77
N LEU A 51 -26.99 0.22 -52.78
CA LEU A 51 -26.33 1.50 -52.98
C LEU A 51 -26.63 2.52 -51.86
N LEU A 52 -27.83 2.54 -51.31
CA LEU A 52 -28.19 3.43 -50.19
C LEU A 52 -27.54 2.99 -48.88
N VAL A 53 -27.44 1.68 -48.65
CA VAL A 53 -26.74 1.12 -47.48
C VAL A 53 -25.24 1.41 -47.58
N LEU A 54 -24.65 1.20 -48.75
CA LEU A 54 -23.26 1.54 -49.04
C LEU A 54 -23.00 3.05 -48.90
N ALA A 55 -23.87 3.89 -49.46
CA ALA A 55 -23.74 5.34 -49.35
C ALA A 55 -23.82 5.81 -47.90
N TYR A 56 -24.72 5.24 -47.09
CA TYR A 56 -24.81 5.54 -45.66
C TYR A 56 -23.57 5.09 -44.90
N ALA A 57 -23.05 3.88 -45.15
CA ALA A 57 -21.84 3.38 -44.51
C ALA A 57 -20.59 4.19 -44.87
N VAL A 58 -20.48 4.63 -46.13
CA VAL A 58 -19.40 5.51 -46.58
C VAL A 58 -19.53 6.87 -45.89
N LEU A 59 -20.74 7.44 -45.84
CA LEU A 59 -20.99 8.72 -45.20
C LEU A 59 -20.67 8.70 -43.69
N THR A 60 -21.09 7.67 -42.96
CA THR A 60 -20.78 7.56 -41.53
C THR A 60 -19.29 7.34 -41.29
N SER A 61 -18.62 6.56 -42.14
CA SER A 61 -17.18 6.36 -42.07
C SER A 61 -16.40 7.65 -42.36
N THR A 62 -16.77 8.39 -43.40
CA THR A 62 -16.11 9.67 -43.72
C THR A 62 -16.34 10.73 -42.65
N ILE A 63 -17.55 10.83 -42.09
CA ILE A 63 -17.84 11.71 -40.95
C ILE A 63 -17.01 11.31 -39.74
N THR A 64 -16.91 10.01 -39.42
CA THR A 64 -16.11 9.54 -38.27
C THR A 64 -14.63 9.85 -38.48
N CYS A 65 -14.10 9.65 -39.69
CA CYS A 65 -12.72 10.01 -40.02
C CYS A 65 -12.48 11.53 -39.95
N LEU A 66 -13.41 12.35 -40.44
CA LEU A 66 -13.32 13.81 -40.35
C LEU A 66 -13.39 14.28 -38.91
N VAL A 67 -14.25 13.68 -38.07
CA VAL A 67 -14.32 13.96 -36.63
C VAL A 67 -13.02 13.55 -35.95
N MET A 68 -12.48 12.36 -36.22
CA MET A 68 -11.18 11.93 -35.67
C MET A 68 -10.00 12.78 -36.17
N TRP A 69 -10.12 13.47 -37.30
CA TRP A 69 -9.07 14.34 -37.84
C TRP A 69 -9.18 15.78 -37.33
N THR A 70 -10.40 16.32 -37.23
CA THR A 70 -10.69 17.66 -36.72
C THR A 70 -10.63 17.72 -35.20
N PHE A 71 -11.02 16.64 -34.55
CA PHE A 71 -10.92 16.39 -33.11
C PHE A 71 -10.13 15.09 -32.93
N PRO A 72 -8.80 15.10 -33.12
CA PRO A 72 -7.99 13.96 -32.75
C PRO A 72 -8.37 13.58 -31.32
N PRO A 73 -8.82 12.34 -31.06
CA PRO A 73 -9.05 11.93 -29.70
C PRO A 73 -7.75 12.21 -28.98
N ASN A 74 -7.83 13.02 -27.93
CA ASN A 74 -6.71 13.25 -27.05
C ASN A 74 -6.51 11.92 -26.32
N CYS A 75 -5.96 10.93 -27.02
CA CYS A 75 -5.40 9.72 -26.46
C CYS A 75 -4.11 10.14 -25.75
N GLN A 76 -4.28 10.99 -24.74
CA GLN A 76 -3.40 10.95 -23.59
C GLN A 76 -3.58 9.55 -23.03
N ARG A 77 -2.74 8.60 -23.50
CA ARG A 77 -2.32 7.51 -22.62
C ARG A 77 -1.98 8.18 -21.31
N GLY A 78 -2.72 7.88 -20.25
CA GLY A 78 -2.76 8.61 -18.98
C GLY A 78 -1.38 9.01 -18.47
N ALA A 79 -0.93 10.16 -18.94
CA ALA A 79 0.20 10.93 -18.45
C ALA A 79 -0.30 12.37 -18.55
N GLY A 80 -1.36 12.66 -17.78
CA GLY A 80 -1.80 14.02 -17.54
C GLY A 80 -0.61 14.78 -16.99
N GLY A 81 -0.12 15.74 -17.77
CA GLY A 81 0.99 16.61 -17.42
C GLY A 81 0.58 17.66 -16.40
N GLU A 82 0.13 17.21 -15.23
CA GLU A 82 0.13 18.03 -14.03
C GLU A 82 1.45 17.71 -13.30
N GLY A 83 2.22 18.76 -12.97
CA GLY A 83 3.44 18.60 -12.20
C GLY A 83 3.17 17.93 -10.84
N PRO A 84 4.22 17.58 -10.08
CA PRO A 84 4.05 16.94 -8.79
C PRO A 84 3.18 17.81 -7.87
N LEU A 85 2.27 17.15 -7.14
CA LEU A 85 1.34 17.81 -6.20
C LEU A 85 2.07 18.60 -5.10
N LEU A 86 3.29 18.19 -4.78
CA LEU A 86 4.19 18.85 -3.84
C LEU A 86 5.53 19.13 -4.53
N LYS A 87 6.06 20.33 -4.30
CA LYS A 87 7.43 20.65 -4.71
C LYS A 87 8.39 19.91 -3.77
N THR A 88 9.40 19.25 -4.32
CA THR A 88 10.35 18.46 -3.53
C THR A 88 11.77 18.60 -4.09
N PRO A 89 12.81 18.66 -3.22
CA PRO A 89 14.21 18.60 -3.65
C PRO A 89 14.64 17.17 -4.02
N VAL A 90 13.84 16.17 -3.64
CA VAL A 90 14.16 14.75 -3.88
C VAL A 90 13.81 14.39 -5.33
N PRO A 91 14.73 13.78 -6.09
CA PRO A 91 14.47 13.41 -7.47
C PRO A 91 13.45 12.26 -7.58
N GLU A 92 12.86 12.11 -8.77
CA GLU A 92 12.10 10.91 -9.09
C GLU A 92 13.04 9.71 -9.25
N PHE A 93 12.64 8.58 -8.66
CA PHE A 93 13.41 7.34 -8.77
C PHE A 93 12.79 6.40 -9.80
N PRO A 94 13.61 5.73 -10.64
CA PRO A 94 13.12 4.71 -11.55
C PRO A 94 12.44 3.58 -10.77
N LYS A 95 11.41 3.00 -11.38
CA LYS A 95 10.67 1.87 -10.81
C LYS A 95 11.20 0.53 -11.34
N GLU A 96 11.14 -0.50 -10.52
CA GLU A 96 11.49 -1.87 -10.87
C GLU A 96 10.46 -2.86 -10.31
N ILE A 97 10.26 -3.98 -10.99
CA ILE A 97 9.43 -5.07 -10.46
C ILE A 97 10.29 -5.91 -9.52
N ARG A 98 9.79 -6.19 -8.32
CA ARG A 98 10.45 -7.07 -7.36
C ARG A 98 9.48 -8.12 -6.83
N MET A 99 9.96 -9.36 -6.76
CA MET A 99 9.26 -10.43 -6.05
C MET A 99 9.62 -10.35 -4.56
N PHE A 100 8.63 -10.41 -3.69
CA PHE A 100 8.91 -10.49 -2.25
C PHE A 100 9.25 -11.93 -1.86
N GLU A 101 10.33 -12.08 -1.10
CA GLU A 101 10.83 -13.37 -0.65
C GLU A 101 11.14 -13.30 0.84
N LEU A 102 10.84 -14.37 1.57
CA LEU A 102 11.20 -14.48 2.97
C LEU A 102 12.73 -14.52 3.07
N ASN A 103 13.29 -13.55 3.77
CA ASN A 103 14.72 -13.49 4.04
C ASN A 103 14.99 -13.68 5.53
N THR A 104 15.57 -14.82 5.88
CA THR A 104 15.89 -15.20 7.26
C THR A 104 16.85 -14.22 7.94
N MET A 105 17.72 -13.53 7.18
CA MET A 105 18.57 -12.45 7.72
C MET A 105 17.76 -11.31 8.33
N TYR A 106 16.50 -11.13 7.95
CA TYR A 106 15.65 -10.08 8.53
C TYR A 106 14.52 -10.65 9.41
N ALA A 107 14.19 -11.94 9.27
CA ALA A 107 13.08 -12.58 9.98
C ALA A 107 13.49 -13.31 11.27
N ASP A 108 14.72 -13.83 11.35
CA ASP A 108 15.15 -14.71 12.44
C ASP A 108 15.51 -13.94 13.74
N PRO A 109 15.58 -14.64 14.90
CA PRO A 109 16.02 -14.05 16.16
C PRO A 109 17.40 -13.36 16.08
N PRO A 110 17.68 -12.34 16.91
CA PRO A 110 18.90 -11.56 16.82
C PRO A 110 20.19 -12.38 16.91
N THR A 111 21.10 -12.13 15.97
CA THR A 111 22.50 -12.55 15.95
C THR A 111 23.37 -11.34 15.59
N PRO A 112 24.68 -11.36 15.86
CA PRO A 112 25.58 -10.28 15.43
C PRO A 112 25.47 -9.97 13.93
N GLU A 113 25.38 -11.01 13.10
CA GLU A 113 25.31 -10.89 11.64
C GLU A 113 24.00 -10.27 11.17
N ASN A 114 22.86 -10.70 11.72
CA ASN A 114 21.58 -10.14 11.31
C ASN A 114 21.33 -8.75 11.90
N ASN A 115 21.86 -8.45 13.09
CA ASN A 115 21.81 -7.09 13.62
C ASN A 115 22.63 -6.14 12.77
N GLN A 116 23.80 -6.58 12.26
CA GLN A 116 24.56 -5.80 11.29
C GLN A 116 23.76 -5.60 10.00
N ALA A 117 23.13 -6.65 9.46
CA ALA A 117 22.29 -6.52 8.27
C ALA A 117 21.14 -5.51 8.46
N TRP A 118 20.51 -5.47 9.63
CA TRP A 118 19.48 -4.49 9.97
C TRP A 118 20.02 -3.06 10.06
N ASN A 119 21.21 -2.86 10.63
CA ASN A 119 21.88 -1.57 10.67
C ASN A 119 22.24 -1.07 9.25
N ASP A 120 22.66 -1.99 8.37
CA ASP A 120 23.03 -1.70 6.98
C ASP A 120 21.83 -1.35 6.08
N LEU A 121 20.59 -1.49 6.57
CA LEU A 121 19.41 -0.95 5.88
C LEU A 121 19.38 0.58 5.90
N LEU A 122 20.06 1.21 6.85
CA LEU A 122 20.31 2.64 6.81
C LEU A 122 21.58 2.94 6.00
N PRO A 123 21.53 3.94 5.12
CA PRO A 123 22.72 4.44 4.46
C PRO A 123 23.60 5.18 5.49
N PHE A 124 24.82 5.51 5.07
CA PHE A 124 25.61 6.54 5.76
C PHE A 124 24.75 7.80 5.95
N GLY A 125 24.92 8.46 7.10
CA GLY A 125 24.06 9.59 7.45
C GLY A 125 22.68 9.23 7.99
N ARG A 126 22.40 7.94 8.26
CA ARG A 126 21.12 7.44 8.82
C ARG A 126 19.87 7.79 8.00
N GLY A 127 20.05 8.17 6.73
CA GLY A 127 18.95 8.62 5.89
C GLY A 127 18.63 10.10 5.96
N TYR A 128 19.49 10.91 6.58
CA TYR A 128 19.42 12.37 6.51
C TYR A 128 20.13 12.90 5.26
N VAL A 129 19.60 13.97 4.70
CA VAL A 129 20.18 14.71 3.56
C VAL A 129 20.21 16.21 3.89
N PHE A 130 21.17 16.92 3.29
CA PHE A 130 21.15 18.39 3.29
C PHE A 130 20.16 18.89 2.26
N VAL A 131 19.43 19.97 2.60
CA VAL A 131 18.55 20.66 1.65
C VAL A 131 18.91 22.14 1.66
N GLU A 132 19.54 22.59 0.58
CA GLU A 132 19.75 24.02 0.38
C GLU A 132 18.43 24.72 0.04
N ASN A 133 18.22 25.91 0.61
CA ASN A 133 17.03 26.73 0.37
C ASN A 133 15.70 25.97 0.57
N ALA A 134 15.57 25.21 1.65
CA ALA A 134 14.42 24.35 1.92
C ALA A 134 13.06 25.06 1.82
N ALA A 135 13.02 26.34 2.19
CA ALA A 135 11.86 27.22 2.06
C ALA A 135 11.33 27.33 0.61
N GLU A 136 12.19 27.21 -0.41
CA GLU A 136 11.76 27.21 -1.82
C GLU A 136 10.89 26.00 -2.17
N TYR A 137 11.05 24.90 -1.44
CA TYR A 137 10.27 23.68 -1.57
C TYR A 137 9.05 23.66 -0.63
N GLY A 138 8.83 24.76 0.13
CA GLY A 138 7.78 24.84 1.13
C GLY A 138 8.04 23.96 2.35
N LEU A 139 9.31 23.61 2.62
CA LEU A 139 9.69 22.84 3.80
C LEU A 139 9.86 23.78 5.00
N GLU A 140 9.41 23.31 6.16
CA GLU A 140 9.73 23.92 7.45
C GLU A 140 11.24 23.76 7.75
N PRO A 141 11.81 24.57 8.67
CA PRO A 141 13.20 24.46 9.08
C PRO A 141 13.59 23.04 9.48
N GLY A 142 14.76 22.60 9.01
CA GLY A 142 15.32 21.29 9.31
C GLY A 142 16.01 21.22 10.67
N ILE A 143 16.72 20.13 10.92
CA ILE A 143 17.60 20.04 12.10
C ILE A 143 18.88 20.81 11.79
N GLU A 144 19.18 21.85 12.57
CA GLU A 144 20.39 22.66 12.40
C GLU A 144 21.65 21.84 12.76
N THR A 145 22.64 21.87 11.86
CA THR A 145 23.99 21.33 12.10
C THR A 145 25.04 22.39 11.78
N GLU A 146 26.30 22.15 12.15
CA GLU A 146 27.41 23.06 11.79
C GLU A 146 27.64 23.21 10.27
N TYR A 147 27.05 22.32 9.47
CA TYR A 147 27.15 22.30 8.00
C TYR A 147 25.83 22.71 7.31
N GLY A 148 24.79 23.08 8.07
CA GLY A 148 23.47 23.45 7.56
C GLY A 148 22.34 22.52 8.02
N GLU A 149 21.13 22.82 7.57
CA GLU A 149 19.92 22.07 7.95
C GLU A 149 19.87 20.69 7.27
N ILE A 150 19.53 19.68 8.07
CA ILE A 150 19.35 18.30 7.60
C ILE A 150 17.89 17.85 7.73
N TYR A 151 17.49 16.98 6.81
CA TYR A 151 16.13 16.45 6.68
C TYR A 151 16.15 14.93 6.55
N SER A 152 15.24 14.26 7.25
CA SER A 152 15.13 12.80 7.16
C SER A 152 14.35 12.39 5.91
N VAL A 153 14.92 11.51 5.09
CA VAL A 153 14.18 10.84 4.02
C VAL A 153 13.23 9.82 4.64
N ALA A 154 11.94 9.92 4.27
CA ALA A 154 10.86 9.14 4.89
C ALA A 154 11.09 7.62 4.88
N LEU A 155 11.60 7.07 3.77
CA LEU A 155 11.93 5.64 3.67
C LEU A 155 12.86 5.18 4.80
N TYR A 156 13.92 5.93 5.08
CA TYR A 156 14.91 5.53 6.09
C TYR A 156 14.41 5.78 7.51
N HIS A 157 13.55 6.77 7.72
CA HIS A 157 12.85 6.93 8.99
C HIS A 157 11.92 5.74 9.26
N GLN A 158 11.19 5.26 8.24
CA GLN A 158 10.38 4.04 8.34
C GLN A 158 11.27 2.84 8.68
N MET A 159 12.41 2.66 8.01
CA MET A 159 13.35 1.58 8.35
C MET A 159 13.92 1.67 9.77
N HIS A 160 14.22 2.89 10.24
CA HIS A 160 14.66 3.15 11.61
C HIS A 160 13.60 2.68 12.62
N CYS A 161 12.37 3.17 12.48
CA CYS A 161 11.26 2.77 13.33
C CYS A 161 11.03 1.25 13.30
N LEU A 162 11.26 0.58 12.16
CA LEU A 162 10.91 -0.83 11.99
C LEU A 162 11.89 -1.68 12.78
N GLY A 163 13.17 -1.33 12.72
CA GLY A 163 14.15 -2.02 13.51
C GLY A 163 14.10 -1.67 15.01
N LEU A 164 13.58 -0.50 15.41
CA LEU A 164 13.24 -0.24 16.82
C LEU A 164 12.14 -1.18 17.32
N VAL A 165 11.06 -1.35 16.54
CA VAL A 165 9.99 -2.31 16.85
C VAL A 165 10.56 -3.74 16.94
N ARG A 166 11.40 -4.15 15.98
CA ARG A 166 12.08 -5.45 16.02
C ARG A 166 12.92 -5.61 17.29
N ARG A 167 13.74 -4.62 17.62
CA ARG A 167 14.63 -4.64 18.79
C ARG A 167 13.82 -4.80 20.08
N ASN A 168 12.78 -4.00 20.24
CA ASN A 168 11.93 -4.04 21.43
C ASN A 168 11.17 -5.39 21.53
N PHE A 169 10.68 -5.92 20.41
CA PHE A 169 10.07 -7.25 20.36
C PHE A 169 11.01 -8.34 20.89
N TRP A 170 12.25 -8.41 20.37
CA TRP A 170 13.18 -9.46 20.78
C TRP A 170 13.73 -9.26 22.20
N ARG A 171 13.95 -8.02 22.63
CA ARG A 171 14.32 -7.71 24.03
C ARG A 171 13.26 -8.19 25.02
N LEU A 172 11.98 -7.98 24.70
CA LEU A 172 10.88 -8.45 25.54
C LEU A 172 10.84 -9.98 25.62
N ILE A 173 10.94 -10.67 24.47
CA ILE A 173 10.97 -12.14 24.42
C ILE A 173 12.14 -12.69 25.24
N ASP A 174 13.35 -12.16 25.03
CA ASP A 174 14.54 -12.57 25.78
C ASP A 174 14.39 -12.30 27.28
N GLY A 175 13.86 -11.13 27.66
CA GLY A 175 13.60 -10.76 29.03
C GLY A 175 12.67 -11.73 29.75
N ILE A 176 11.58 -12.15 29.08
CA ILE A 176 10.62 -13.12 29.61
C ILE A 176 11.26 -14.51 29.72
N LEU A 177 11.90 -15.00 28.66
CA LEU A 177 12.46 -16.35 28.61
C LEU A 177 13.62 -16.54 29.60
N ASN A 178 14.42 -15.50 29.84
CA ASN A 178 15.56 -15.55 30.76
C ASN A 178 15.25 -14.96 32.15
N ASN A 179 13.98 -14.61 32.42
CA ASN A 179 13.54 -14.01 33.68
C ASN A 179 14.42 -12.82 34.11
N ARG A 180 14.75 -11.93 33.15
CA ARG A 180 15.60 -10.77 33.44
C ARG A 180 14.88 -9.83 34.42
N PRO A 181 15.57 -9.34 35.46
CA PRO A 181 14.99 -8.33 36.33
C PRO A 181 14.72 -7.05 35.53
N GLY A 182 13.61 -6.37 35.82
CA GLY A 182 13.27 -5.08 35.20
C GLY A 182 12.45 -5.15 33.91
N VAL A 183 12.18 -6.34 33.34
CA VAL A 183 11.37 -6.49 32.11
C VAL A 183 9.97 -5.88 32.25
N VAL A 184 9.37 -5.98 33.44
CA VAL A 184 8.08 -5.34 33.74
C VAL A 184 8.19 -3.83 33.72
N ASP A 185 9.31 -3.27 34.20
CA ASP A 185 9.53 -1.82 34.23
C ASP A 185 9.84 -1.28 32.83
N GLU A 186 10.63 -2.02 32.02
CA GLU A 186 10.85 -1.74 30.60
C GLU A 186 9.52 -1.75 29.82
N ALA A 187 8.67 -2.77 30.05
CA ALA A 187 7.36 -2.83 29.42
C ALA A 187 6.45 -1.67 29.86
N ARG A 188 6.50 -1.24 31.14
CA ARG A 188 5.78 -0.05 31.60
C ARG A 188 6.30 1.22 30.93
N ALA A 189 7.62 1.37 30.80
CA ALA A 189 8.23 2.53 30.16
C ALA A 189 7.80 2.63 28.69
N GLU A 190 7.78 1.51 27.94
CA GLU A 190 7.30 1.50 26.55
C GLU A 190 5.82 1.90 26.43
N VAL A 191 4.98 1.52 27.40
CA VAL A 191 3.58 1.96 27.46
C VAL A 191 3.44 3.46 27.76
N GLN A 192 4.38 4.04 28.52
CA GLN A 192 4.34 5.45 28.95
C GLN A 192 4.99 6.41 27.95
N ASP A 193 6.18 6.07 27.43
CA ASP A 193 6.98 6.92 26.53
C ASP A 193 6.58 6.74 25.05
N SER A 194 5.67 5.80 24.76
CA SER A 194 5.01 5.52 23.48
C SER A 194 5.89 5.58 22.21
N HIS A 195 7.19 5.29 22.31
CA HIS A 195 8.06 5.34 21.14
C HIS A 195 7.61 4.30 20.11
N THR A 196 7.48 3.04 20.55
CA THR A 196 6.92 1.96 19.74
C THR A 196 5.50 2.29 19.23
N GLY A 197 4.69 2.96 20.05
CA GLY A 197 3.32 3.36 19.70
C GLY A 197 3.25 4.33 18.52
N HIS A 198 4.10 5.36 18.49
CA HIS A 198 4.13 6.26 17.33
C HIS A 198 4.76 5.60 16.10
N CYS A 199 5.72 4.67 16.27
CA CYS A 199 6.24 3.90 15.15
C CYS A 199 5.12 3.13 14.44
N PHE A 200 4.22 2.50 15.18
CA PHE A 200 3.05 1.81 14.61
C PHE A 200 2.13 2.76 13.82
N ASP A 201 1.82 3.94 14.36
CA ASP A 201 1.00 4.91 13.62
C ASP A 201 1.72 5.47 12.40
N TYR A 202 3.04 5.72 12.50
CA TYR A 202 3.83 6.16 11.36
C TYR A 202 3.87 5.12 10.24
N PHE A 203 3.94 3.82 10.57
CA PHE A 203 3.81 2.75 9.58
C PHE A 203 2.44 2.71 8.94
N ARG A 204 1.37 2.77 9.75
CA ARG A 204 0.00 2.79 9.25
C ARG A 204 -0.17 3.91 8.20
N GLN A 205 0.22 5.14 8.55
CA GLN A 205 0.16 6.29 7.65
C GLN A 205 1.05 6.11 6.41
N SER A 206 2.26 5.59 6.58
CA SER A 206 3.20 5.35 5.47
C SER A 206 2.69 4.32 4.46
N PHE A 207 2.07 3.24 4.94
CA PHE A 207 1.47 2.21 4.09
C PHE A 207 0.22 2.71 3.37
N GLU A 208 -0.66 3.42 4.08
CA GLU A 208 -1.83 4.09 3.47
C GLU A 208 -1.42 5.12 2.41
N CYS A 209 -0.35 5.89 2.66
CA CYS A 209 0.19 6.86 1.72
C CYS A 209 0.82 6.18 0.49
N SER A 210 1.49 5.05 0.67
CA SER A 210 2.07 4.29 -0.45
C SER A 210 1.01 3.60 -1.29
N ALA A 211 -0.13 3.25 -0.66
CA ALA A 211 -1.32 2.67 -1.29
C ALA A 211 -0.98 1.56 -2.30
N ASP A 212 -0.14 0.60 -1.91
CA ASP A 212 0.20 -0.53 -2.76
C ASP A 212 -1.04 -1.42 -2.98
N MET A 213 -1.66 -1.31 -4.15
CA MET A 213 -2.86 -2.03 -4.54
C MET A 213 -2.56 -3.35 -5.28
N THR A 214 -1.34 -3.89 -5.14
CA THR A 214 -0.97 -5.18 -5.73
C THR A 214 -1.92 -6.29 -5.24
N LEU A 215 -2.46 -7.08 -6.18
CA LEU A 215 -3.33 -8.20 -5.84
C LEU A 215 -2.50 -9.42 -5.45
N GLU A 216 -2.54 -9.79 -4.18
CA GLU A 216 -1.88 -10.98 -3.67
C GLU A 216 -2.78 -12.22 -3.80
N TRP A 217 -2.20 -13.34 -4.23
CA TRP A 217 -2.88 -14.62 -4.31
C TRP A 217 -2.39 -15.59 -3.23
N PRO A 218 -3.20 -16.59 -2.84
CA PRO A 218 -2.80 -17.52 -1.80
C PRO A 218 -1.63 -18.40 -2.23
N ARG A 219 -0.71 -18.68 -1.31
CA ARG A 219 0.36 -19.67 -1.53
C ARG A 219 -0.22 -21.08 -1.70
N THR A 220 0.55 -21.95 -2.34
CA THR A 220 0.22 -23.37 -2.47
C THR A 220 0.87 -24.15 -1.33
N GLU A 221 0.05 -24.78 -0.50
CA GLU A 221 0.51 -25.61 0.61
C GLU A 221 1.03 -26.96 0.11
N LYS A 222 1.73 -27.70 0.99
CA LYS A 222 2.32 -29.01 0.66
C LYS A 222 1.29 -30.05 0.16
N ASP A 223 0.04 -29.92 0.60
CA ASP A 223 -1.09 -30.77 0.20
C ASP A 223 -1.83 -30.27 -1.06
N GLY A 224 -1.32 -29.21 -1.70
CA GLY A 224 -1.89 -28.60 -2.90
C GLY A 224 -3.04 -27.61 -2.64
N ARG A 225 -3.49 -27.46 -1.39
CA ARG A 225 -4.53 -26.48 -1.05
C ARG A 225 -4.00 -25.05 -1.12
N ARG A 226 -4.92 -24.10 -1.32
CA ARG A 226 -4.62 -22.65 -1.38
C ARG A 226 -5.60 -21.87 -0.52
N TYR A 227 -5.15 -21.41 0.65
CA TYR A 227 -6.02 -20.73 1.61
C TYR A 227 -5.32 -19.67 2.49
N GLN A 228 -4.00 -19.50 2.39
CA GLN A 228 -3.25 -18.47 3.11
C GLN A 228 -2.59 -17.52 2.12
N VAL A 229 -2.73 -16.22 2.36
CA VAL A 229 -2.05 -15.14 1.61
C VAL A 229 -0.96 -14.59 2.53
N ASP A 230 0.28 -14.57 2.07
CA ASP A 230 1.45 -14.15 2.84
C ASP A 230 2.36 -13.17 2.08
N GLY A 231 1.92 -12.66 0.93
CA GLY A 231 2.67 -11.74 0.06
C GLY A 231 3.91 -12.32 -0.60
N GLY A 232 4.25 -13.59 -0.33
CA GLY A 232 5.44 -14.23 -0.89
C GLY A 232 5.30 -14.53 -2.38
N ASN A 233 6.37 -14.29 -3.13
CA ASN A 233 6.45 -14.54 -4.58
C ASN A 233 5.35 -13.81 -5.37
N ILE A 234 4.97 -12.60 -4.93
CA ILE A 234 4.09 -11.68 -5.65
C ILE A 234 4.94 -10.54 -6.23
N PRO A 235 4.70 -10.11 -7.49
CA PRO A 235 5.42 -8.98 -8.09
C PRO A 235 4.86 -7.64 -7.61
N HIS A 236 5.73 -6.78 -7.06
CA HIS A 236 5.41 -5.40 -6.68
C HIS A 236 6.20 -4.39 -7.52
N VAL A 237 5.60 -3.24 -7.83
CA VAL A 237 6.30 -2.12 -8.49
C VAL A 237 6.97 -1.25 -7.43
N CYS A 238 8.28 -1.41 -7.29
CA CYS A 238 9.09 -0.76 -6.26
C CYS A 238 9.91 0.40 -6.84
N ALA A 239 10.33 1.34 -6.00
CA ALA A 239 11.47 2.20 -6.35
C ALA A 239 12.75 1.36 -6.46
N SER A 240 13.62 1.71 -7.40
CA SER A 240 14.86 0.97 -7.62
C SER A 240 15.80 1.11 -6.43
N LYS A 241 16.14 -0.03 -5.82
CA LYS A 241 17.07 -0.08 -4.68
C LYS A 241 18.42 0.52 -5.04
N LYS A 242 18.91 0.25 -6.26
CA LYS A 242 20.20 0.78 -6.71
C LYS A 242 20.16 2.29 -6.82
N ALA A 243 19.14 2.85 -7.48
CA ALA A 243 19.03 4.29 -7.66
C ALA A 243 18.87 5.04 -6.32
N LEU A 244 18.11 4.47 -5.38
CA LEU A 244 18.00 5.01 -4.02
C LEU A 244 19.36 5.03 -3.32
N LYS A 245 20.11 3.93 -3.38
CA LYS A 245 21.45 3.86 -2.78
C LYS A 245 22.40 4.88 -3.42
N ASP A 246 22.46 4.93 -4.75
CA ASP A 246 23.34 5.86 -5.47
C ASP A 246 23.04 7.33 -5.08
N TYR A 247 21.77 7.69 -4.92
CA TYR A 247 21.37 9.02 -4.45
C TYR A 247 21.86 9.30 -3.03
N MET A 248 21.66 8.35 -2.11
CA MET A 248 22.10 8.54 -0.73
C MET A 248 23.62 8.61 -0.60
N ASP A 249 24.37 7.80 -1.36
CA ASP A 249 25.84 7.87 -1.37
C ASP A 249 26.35 9.29 -1.71
N PHE A 250 25.58 10.06 -2.49
CA PHE A 250 25.90 11.44 -2.83
C PHE A 250 25.31 12.49 -1.86
N ALA A 251 24.03 12.35 -1.48
CA ALA A 251 23.26 13.39 -0.81
C ALA A 251 23.28 13.32 0.73
N HIS A 252 23.82 12.25 1.31
CA HIS A 252 23.73 12.00 2.75
C HIS A 252 24.44 13.04 3.62
N PHE A 253 23.93 13.18 4.83
CA PHE A 253 24.65 13.81 5.94
C PHE A 253 25.86 12.93 6.34
N ASN A 254 27.08 13.47 6.24
CA ASN A 254 28.32 12.69 6.41
C ASN A 254 28.71 12.39 7.87
N ASN A 255 28.08 13.05 8.87
CA ASN A 255 28.47 12.95 10.28
C ASN A 255 27.53 12.07 11.13
N SER A 256 27.04 10.97 10.57
CA SER A 256 26.26 9.99 11.34
C SER A 256 26.56 8.54 11.00
N HIS A 257 26.65 7.71 12.04
CA HIS A 257 26.85 6.25 11.95
C HIS A 257 25.52 5.51 11.80
N ASN A 258 25.54 4.32 11.18
CA ASN A 258 24.35 3.51 10.86
C ASN A 258 24.05 2.40 11.91
N ASN A 259 24.66 2.45 13.09
CA ASN A 259 24.70 1.34 14.06
C ASN A 259 23.60 1.34 15.14
N ASP A 260 22.62 2.26 15.08
CA ASP A 260 21.77 2.55 16.24
C ASP A 260 20.42 1.82 16.28
N ILE A 261 20.10 1.03 15.25
CA ILE A 261 18.79 0.39 15.15
C ILE A 261 18.76 -0.95 15.89
N ALA A 262 19.68 -1.86 15.54
CA ALA A 262 19.51 -3.29 15.83
C ALA A 262 20.09 -3.76 17.18
N ALA A 263 20.71 -2.86 17.95
CA ALA A 263 21.50 -3.19 19.15
C ALA A 263 20.77 -4.03 20.22
#